data_AF-A0A950H3X5-F1
#
_entry.id   AF-A0A950H3X5-F1
#
_cell.length_a   1.000
_cell.length_b   1.000
_cell.length_c   1.000
_cell.angle_alpha   90.00
_cell.angle_beta   90.00
_cell.angle_gamma   90.00
#
_symmetry.space_group_name_H-M   'P 1'
#
loop_
_entity.id
_entity.type
_entity.pdbx_description
1 polymer ?
#
loop_
_entity_poly.entity_id
_entity_poly.type
_entity_poly.pdbx_seq_one_letter_code
_entity_poly.pdbx_strand_id
1 'polypeptide(L)'
;MAALVFWTVVGCQAAFAVQSVRVPVDADAIDLSSAVEHYSAQGDRIQVSTAPGADGIVRRIEVSALEAGAQPSWIVFALTNDSDEQLTRLVVAPHYRFVGSGVVWPDLGSTRIATITASQGSPPERQDQLDADVFSVTLDPGATVTYVAELRTPSLP
;
A
#
# COMPACT_ATOMS: atom_id res chain seq x y z
N MET A 1 -45.36 -29.01 8.23
CA MET A 1 -44.76 -27.70 7.91
C MET A 1 -43.26 -27.86 8.10
N ALA A 2 -42.50 -28.11 7.03
CA ALA A 2 -41.06 -28.38 7.12
C ALA A 2 -40.30 -27.04 7.08
N ALA A 3 -39.58 -26.72 8.16
CA ALA A 3 -38.74 -25.53 8.24
C ALA A 3 -37.43 -25.78 7.51
N LEU A 4 -37.17 -24.97 6.48
CA LEU A 4 -35.97 -25.03 5.66
C LEU A 4 -34.93 -24.11 6.31
N VAL A 5 -33.93 -24.70 6.97
CA VAL A 5 -32.82 -23.96 7.59
C VAL A 5 -31.84 -23.61 6.48
N PHE A 6 -31.73 -22.32 6.18
CA PHE A 6 -30.77 -21.78 5.22
C PHE A 6 -29.42 -21.59 5.95
N TRP A 7 -28.44 -22.43 5.65
CA TRP A 7 -27.08 -22.28 6.15
C TRP A 7 -26.33 -21.26 5.27
N THR A 8 -26.11 -20.06 5.79
CA THR A 8 -25.26 -19.06 5.15
C THR A 8 -23.80 -19.47 5.37
N VAL A 9 -23.13 -19.93 4.31
CA VAL A 9 -21.68 -20.16 4.33
C VAL A 9 -21.00 -18.80 4.22
N VAL A 10 -20.50 -18.28 5.34
CA VAL A 10 -19.57 -17.14 5.33
C VAL A 10 -18.23 -17.67 4.85
N GLY A 11 -17.84 -17.32 3.62
CA GLY A 11 -16.54 -17.67 3.08
C GLY A 11 -15.43 -16.91 3.81
N CYS A 12 -14.65 -17.61 4.63
CA CYS A 12 -13.35 -17.10 5.08
C CYS A 12 -12.43 -16.99 3.87
N GLN A 13 -12.27 -15.80 3.31
CA GLN A 13 -11.18 -15.55 2.38
C GLN A 13 -9.88 -15.66 3.18
N ALA A 14 -9.05 -16.64 2.85
CA ALA A 14 -7.73 -16.77 3.44
C ALA A 14 -6.90 -15.55 3.01
N ALA A 15 -6.63 -14.64 3.94
CA ALA A 15 -5.71 -13.53 3.72
C ALA A 15 -4.28 -14.10 3.74
N PHE A 16 -3.66 -14.20 2.57
CA PHE A 16 -2.23 -14.46 2.47
C PHE A 16 -1.47 -13.24 3.01
N ALA A 17 -0.33 -13.48 3.65
CA ALA A 17 0.52 -12.39 4.11
C ALA A 17 1.14 -11.67 2.90
N VAL A 18 1.22 -10.34 2.99
CA VAL A 18 1.82 -9.50 1.94
C VAL A 18 3.27 -9.93 1.72
N GLN A 19 3.68 -10.06 0.45
CA GLN A 19 5.08 -10.33 0.12
C GLN A 19 5.91 -9.06 0.24
N SER A 20 7.09 -9.14 0.88
CA SER A 20 7.97 -7.99 1.03
C SER A 20 9.01 -7.89 -0.09
N VAL A 21 9.36 -6.65 -0.42
CA VAL A 21 10.43 -6.29 -1.35
C VAL A 21 11.65 -5.85 -0.55
N ARG A 22 12.80 -6.46 -0.82
CA ARG A 22 14.07 -6.03 -0.22
C ARG A 22 14.47 -4.66 -0.76
N VAL A 23 14.95 -3.79 0.11
CA VAL A 23 15.50 -2.46 -0.21
C VAL A 23 17.01 -2.45 0.05
N PRO A 24 17.84 -2.63 -0.98
CA PRO A 24 19.29 -2.52 -0.83
C PRO A 24 19.76 -1.10 -0.47
N VAL A 25 20.88 -1.03 0.22
CA VAL A 25 21.57 0.22 0.58
C VAL A 25 21.94 1.03 -0.68
N ASP A 26 22.42 0.33 -1.70
CA ASP A 26 22.94 0.87 -2.96
C ASP A 26 21.91 0.91 -4.09
N ALA A 27 20.64 0.63 -3.80
CA ALA A 27 19.58 0.67 -4.81
C ALA A 27 19.20 2.12 -5.16
N ASP A 28 19.37 2.48 -6.43
CA ASP A 28 18.91 3.76 -6.97
C ASP A 28 17.37 3.85 -7.01
N ALA A 29 16.72 2.82 -7.56
CA ALA A 29 15.27 2.73 -7.68
C ALA A 29 14.81 1.27 -7.72
N ILE A 30 13.60 1.02 -7.21
CA ILE A 30 12.96 -0.29 -7.19
C ILE A 30 11.55 -0.13 -7.75
N ASP A 31 11.21 -0.90 -8.78
CA ASP A 31 9.84 -0.94 -9.29
C ASP A 31 8.97 -1.80 -8.37
N LEU A 32 7.99 -1.17 -7.73
CA LEU A 32 7.04 -1.83 -6.83
C LEU A 32 5.77 -2.31 -7.55
N SER A 33 5.57 -2.00 -8.84
CA SER A 33 4.32 -2.24 -9.55
C SER A 33 3.81 -3.69 -9.45
N SER A 34 4.71 -4.68 -9.52
CA SER A 34 4.37 -6.10 -9.40
C SER A 34 4.25 -6.60 -7.96
N ALA A 35 4.68 -5.82 -6.98
CA ALA A 35 4.67 -6.18 -5.55
C ALA A 35 3.54 -5.49 -4.77
N VAL A 36 2.75 -4.66 -5.44
CA VAL A 36 1.61 -3.96 -4.85
C VAL A 36 0.34 -4.80 -4.99
N GLU A 37 -0.28 -5.11 -3.87
CA GLU A 37 -1.60 -5.71 -3.82
C GLU A 37 -2.68 -4.63 -3.86
N HIS A 38 -3.68 -4.80 -4.72
CA HIS A 38 -4.79 -3.85 -4.87
C HIS A 38 -6.05 -4.40 -4.22
N TYR A 39 -6.71 -3.55 -3.44
CA TYR A 39 -7.95 -3.86 -2.74
C TYR A 39 -9.02 -2.83 -3.06
N SER A 40 -10.07 -3.26 -3.74
CA SER A 40 -11.28 -2.47 -3.96
C SER A 40 -12.40 -2.91 -3.03
N ALA A 41 -13.39 -2.03 -2.81
CA ALA A 41 -14.65 -2.37 -2.12
C ALA A 41 -14.49 -2.86 -0.67
N GLN A 42 -13.48 -2.38 0.06
CA GLN A 42 -13.33 -2.65 1.50
C GLN A 42 -14.18 -1.71 2.37
N GLY A 43 -14.68 -0.60 1.80
CA GLY A 43 -15.32 0.48 2.55
C GLY A 43 -14.27 1.44 3.11
N ASP A 44 -14.60 2.11 4.22
CA ASP A 44 -13.75 3.09 4.88
C ASP A 44 -12.74 2.47 5.85
N ARG A 45 -12.63 1.13 5.89
CA ARG A 45 -11.65 0.39 6.67
C ARG A 45 -11.14 -0.83 5.90
N ILE A 46 -9.87 -1.15 6.08
CA ILE A 46 -9.25 -2.35 5.53
C ILE A 46 -8.50 -3.10 6.61
N GLN A 47 -8.66 -4.44 6.65
CA GLN A 47 -7.87 -5.32 7.49
C GLN A 47 -6.78 -6.00 6.66
N VAL A 48 -5.53 -5.89 7.10
CA VAL A 48 -4.36 -6.36 6.38
C VAL A 48 -3.55 -7.31 7.25
N SER A 49 -3.19 -8.46 6.69
CA SER A 49 -2.14 -9.33 7.24
C SER A 49 -0.77 -8.80 6.77
N THR A 50 0.05 -8.34 7.71
CA THR A 50 1.36 -7.76 7.37
C THR A 50 2.29 -8.82 6.79
N ALA A 51 3.32 -8.38 6.06
CA ALA A 51 4.48 -9.23 5.84
C ALA A 51 5.07 -9.68 7.20
N PRO A 52 5.69 -10.87 7.28
CA PRO A 52 6.38 -11.31 8.49
C PRO A 52 7.43 -10.28 8.92
N GLY A 53 7.39 -9.89 10.20
CA GLY A 53 8.42 -9.03 10.79
C GLY A 53 9.77 -9.72 10.88
N ALA A 54 10.78 -9.03 11.42
CA ALA A 54 12.10 -9.60 11.70
C ALA A 54 12.04 -10.85 12.61
N ASP A 55 11.01 -10.92 13.45
CA ASP A 55 10.68 -12.03 14.34
C ASP A 55 9.93 -13.19 13.62
N GLY A 56 9.64 -13.05 12.33
CA GLY A 56 8.86 -14.00 11.54
C GLY A 56 7.35 -13.94 11.83
N ILE A 57 6.89 -12.97 12.63
CA ILE A 57 5.48 -12.90 13.05
C ILE A 57 4.69 -12.05 12.05
N VAL A 58 3.60 -12.62 11.53
CA VAL A 58 2.56 -11.92 10.78
C VAL A 58 1.58 -11.28 11.76
N ARG A 59 1.29 -9.98 11.55
CA ARG A 59 0.35 -9.22 12.37
C ARG A 59 -0.89 -8.89 11.57
N ARG A 60 -2.01 -8.61 12.25
CA ARG A 60 -3.21 -8.07 11.62
C ARG A 60 -3.38 -6.63 12.05
N ILE A 61 -3.44 -5.74 11.06
CA ILE A 61 -3.70 -4.32 11.29
C ILE A 61 -5.02 -3.93 10.64
N GLU A 62 -5.71 -2.95 11.22
CA GLU A 62 -6.85 -2.29 10.61
C GLU A 62 -6.46 -0.85 10.32
N VAL A 63 -6.69 -0.40 9.10
CA VAL A 63 -6.43 0.98 8.67
C VAL A 63 -7.77 1.60 8.29
N SER A 64 -8.03 2.80 8.81
CA SER A 64 -9.24 3.58 8.49
C SER A 64 -8.93 4.62 7.43
N ALA A 65 -9.92 4.94 6.60
CA ALA A 65 -9.83 6.00 5.61
C ALA A 65 -9.73 7.36 6.28
N LEU A 66 -9.17 8.32 5.54
CA LEU A 66 -9.09 9.71 5.97
C LEU A 66 -10.47 10.31 6.22
N GLU A 67 -11.45 9.94 5.40
CA GLU A 67 -12.85 10.36 5.52
C GLU A 67 -13.74 9.16 5.88
N ALA A 68 -14.45 9.26 7.00
CA ALA A 68 -15.37 8.22 7.45
C ALA A 68 -16.53 8.04 6.47
N GLY A 69 -16.88 6.78 6.16
CA GLY A 69 -17.91 6.44 5.17
C GLY A 69 -17.46 6.55 3.70
N ALA A 70 -16.21 6.96 3.44
CA ALA A 70 -15.66 6.92 2.08
C ALA A 70 -15.51 5.48 1.56
N GLN A 71 -15.37 5.35 0.24
CA GLN A 71 -15.08 4.05 -0.41
C GLN A 71 -13.82 4.15 -1.26
N PRO A 72 -12.65 4.41 -0.64
CA PRO A 72 -11.41 4.49 -1.39
C PRO A 72 -11.01 3.11 -1.93
N SER A 73 -10.14 3.14 -2.93
CA SER A 73 -9.35 1.97 -3.27
C SER A 73 -8.10 1.96 -2.38
N TRP A 74 -7.59 0.78 -2.11
CA TRP A 74 -6.42 0.61 -1.26
C TRP A 74 -5.34 -0.12 -2.00
N ILE A 75 -4.09 0.20 -1.67
CA ILE A 75 -2.96 -0.63 -2.04
C ILE A 75 -2.16 -1.02 -0.81
N VAL A 76 -1.53 -2.18 -0.89
CA VAL A 76 -0.67 -2.70 0.17
C VAL A 76 0.64 -3.17 -0.45
N PHE A 77 1.75 -2.79 0.17
CA PHE A 77 3.08 -3.28 -0.19
C PHE A 77 3.92 -3.39 1.08
N ALA A 78 4.97 -4.21 1.06
CA ALA A 78 5.88 -4.32 2.18
C ALA A 78 7.32 -4.16 1.74
N LEU A 79 8.12 -3.48 2.55
CA LEU A 79 9.54 -3.24 2.32
C LEU A 79 10.36 -3.87 3.44
N THR A 80 11.47 -4.48 3.09
CA THR A 80 12.42 -5.08 4.04
C THR A 80 13.78 -4.39 3.89
N ASN A 81 14.28 -3.84 4.99
CA ASN A 81 15.68 -3.44 5.13
C ASN A 81 16.43 -4.57 5.85
N ASP A 82 17.26 -5.32 5.13
CA ASP A 82 18.07 -6.41 5.70
C ASP A 82 19.49 -5.97 6.07
N SER A 83 19.79 -4.67 5.97
CA SER A 83 21.05 -4.10 6.40
C SER A 83 21.08 -3.75 7.89
N ASP A 84 22.25 -3.38 8.38
CA ASP A 84 22.51 -2.90 9.74
C ASP A 84 22.42 -1.37 9.87
N GLU A 85 22.13 -0.67 8.77
CA GLU A 85 21.94 0.78 8.75
C GLU A 85 20.48 1.18 8.54
N GLN A 86 20.11 2.36 9.03
CA GLN A 86 18.77 2.90 8.81
C GLN A 86 18.68 3.48 7.40
N LEU A 87 17.63 3.13 6.67
CA LEU A 87 17.39 3.63 5.32
C LEU A 87 16.28 4.67 5.32
N THR A 88 16.56 5.84 4.75
CA THR A 88 15.52 6.78 4.31
C THR A 88 15.37 6.65 2.79
N ARG A 89 14.14 6.44 2.33
CA ARG A 89 13.80 6.25 0.92
C ARG A 89 12.56 7.05 0.54
N LEU A 90 12.42 7.32 -0.76
CA LEU A 90 11.23 7.95 -1.31
C LEU A 90 10.37 6.87 -1.98
N VAL A 91 9.11 6.78 -1.58
CA VAL A 91 8.05 6.09 -2.32
C VAL A 91 7.46 7.10 -3.29
N VAL A 92 7.48 6.78 -4.59
CA VAL A 92 7.09 7.71 -5.66
C VAL A 92 6.02 7.06 -6.52
N ALA A 93 4.85 7.70 -6.62
CA ALA A 93 3.81 7.36 -7.59
C ALA A 93 3.69 8.52 -8.61
N PRO A 94 4.30 8.41 -9.80
CA PRO A 94 4.31 9.50 -10.78
C PRO A 94 2.89 9.74 -11.32
N HIS A 95 2.50 10.99 -11.58
CA HIS A 95 1.16 11.27 -12.13
C HIS A 95 1.04 10.86 -13.62
N TYR A 96 2.17 10.84 -14.33
CA TYR A 96 2.25 10.57 -15.77
C TYR A 96 3.18 9.40 -16.08
N ARG A 97 2.84 8.67 -17.14
CA ARG A 97 3.72 7.69 -17.80
C ARG A 97 3.86 8.13 -19.24
N PHE A 98 5.06 8.55 -19.66
CA PHE A 98 5.31 8.91 -21.06
C PHE A 98 5.41 7.63 -21.90
N VAL A 99 4.42 7.37 -22.75
CA VAL A 99 4.62 6.62 -24.00
C VAL A 99 3.82 7.30 -25.11
N GLY A 100 4.43 7.49 -26.29
CA GLY A 100 3.92 8.31 -27.38
C GLY A 100 2.56 7.88 -27.95
N SER A 101 1.46 8.23 -27.27
CA SER A 101 0.11 8.04 -27.76
C SER A 101 -0.53 9.39 -28.10
N GLY A 102 -0.90 9.54 -29.37
CA GLY A 102 -1.74 10.66 -29.80
C GLY A 102 -3.11 10.56 -29.14
N VAL A 103 -3.37 11.49 -28.19
CA VAL A 103 -4.67 11.86 -27.60
C VAL A 103 -5.25 10.72 -26.69
N VAL A 104 -5.81 10.94 -25.51
CA VAL A 104 -7.03 11.71 -25.19
C VAL A 104 -7.12 11.88 -23.65
N TRP A 105 -7.12 13.14 -23.18
CA TRP A 105 -7.27 13.63 -21.80
C TRP A 105 -6.23 13.14 -20.76
N PRO A 106 -5.10 13.84 -20.60
CA PRO A 106 -4.26 13.63 -19.42
C PRO A 106 -5.10 14.00 -18.19
N ASP A 107 -5.16 13.08 -17.25
CA ASP A 107 -5.41 13.41 -15.86
C ASP A 107 -4.42 14.52 -15.47
N LEU A 108 -4.93 15.73 -15.18
CA LEU A 108 -4.12 16.91 -14.93
C LEU A 108 -3.69 16.95 -13.45
N GLY A 109 -2.84 16.00 -13.04
CA GLY A 109 -2.15 16.04 -11.74
C GLY A 109 -3.06 15.72 -10.55
N SER A 110 -4.01 14.79 -10.69
CA SER A 110 -4.80 14.39 -9.53
C SER A 110 -3.95 13.56 -8.56
N THR A 111 -3.91 13.95 -7.28
CA THR A 111 -3.28 13.13 -6.23
C THR A 111 -3.85 11.71 -6.28
N ARG A 112 -3.02 10.72 -6.55
CA ARG A 112 -3.40 9.30 -6.64
C ARG A 112 -3.46 8.68 -5.25
N ILE A 113 -2.43 8.90 -4.46
CA ILE A 113 -2.30 8.40 -3.09
C ILE A 113 -2.68 9.52 -2.14
N ALA A 114 -3.72 9.34 -1.32
CA ALA A 114 -4.15 10.32 -0.32
C ALA A 114 -3.28 10.27 0.94
N THR A 115 -2.98 9.07 1.45
CA THR A 115 -2.17 8.86 2.65
C THR A 115 -1.52 7.47 2.61
N ILE A 116 -0.44 7.29 3.36
CA ILE A 116 0.20 5.99 3.58
C ILE A 116 0.31 5.77 5.10
N THR A 117 -0.18 4.63 5.57
CA THR A 117 -0.03 4.19 6.95
C THR A 117 0.99 3.06 7.00
N ALA A 118 1.98 3.18 7.90
CA ALA A 118 2.95 2.12 8.15
C ALA A 118 2.46 1.19 9.27
N SER A 119 2.73 -0.11 9.14
CA SER A 119 2.40 -1.10 10.17
C SER A 119 3.18 -0.89 11.48
N GLN A 120 4.32 -0.20 11.40
CA GLN A 120 5.22 0.11 12.51
C GLN A 120 6.15 1.27 12.14
N GLY A 121 6.86 1.82 13.13
CA GLY A 121 7.80 2.91 12.94
C GLY A 121 7.10 4.27 12.79
N SER A 122 7.84 5.25 12.28
CA SER A 122 7.31 6.58 12.01
C SER A 122 6.37 6.57 10.81
N PRO A 123 5.30 7.38 10.83
CA PRO A 123 4.43 7.52 9.67
C PRO A 123 5.22 8.12 8.48
N PRO A 124 4.93 7.68 7.25
CA PRO A 124 5.51 8.29 6.05
C PRO A 124 5.21 9.78 5.94
N GLU A 125 6.20 10.56 5.53
CA GLU A 125 6.07 12.02 5.40
C GLU A 125 5.89 12.40 3.92
N ARG A 126 4.72 12.97 3.59
CA ARG A 126 4.46 13.48 2.24
C ARG A 126 5.44 14.61 1.90
N GLN A 127 5.96 14.58 0.67
CA GLN A 127 6.76 15.64 0.09
C GLN A 127 5.91 16.43 -0.93
N ASP A 128 6.09 17.75 -0.95
CA ASP A 128 5.39 18.63 -1.88
C ASP A 128 6.03 18.55 -3.27
N GLN A 129 5.40 17.78 -4.16
CA GLN A 129 5.84 17.57 -5.53
C GLN A 129 4.67 17.74 -6.49
N LEU A 130 4.91 18.39 -7.64
CA LEU A 130 3.86 18.78 -8.58
C LEU A 130 3.47 17.67 -9.57
N ASP A 131 4.37 16.71 -9.82
CA ASP A 131 4.25 15.71 -10.88
C ASP A 131 4.21 14.26 -10.37
N ALA A 132 4.25 14.07 -9.04
CA ALA A 132 4.19 12.76 -8.40
C ALA A 132 3.65 12.86 -6.97
N ASP A 133 3.05 11.79 -6.48
CA ASP A 133 2.86 11.61 -5.05
C ASP A 133 4.13 11.00 -4.46
N VAL A 134 4.79 11.77 -3.59
CA VAL A 134 6.08 11.39 -2.99
C VAL A 134 5.94 11.30 -1.47
N PHE A 135 6.42 10.21 -0.89
CA PHE A 135 6.45 9.99 0.56
C PHE A 135 7.86 9.55 0.98
N SER A 136 8.41 10.24 1.96
CA SER A 136 9.62 9.79 2.67
C SER A 136 9.25 8.68 3.64
N VAL A 137 9.94 7.56 3.56
CA VAL A 137 9.81 6.42 4.46
C VAL A 137 11.15 6.13 5.12
N THR A 138 11.09 5.75 6.39
CA THR A 138 12.26 5.31 7.16
C THR A 138 12.11 3.83 7.49
N LEU A 139 13.13 3.05 7.17
CA LEU A 139 13.24 1.63 7.46
C LEU A 139 14.38 1.41 8.45
N ASP A 140 14.04 1.02 9.67
CA ASP A 140 15.04 0.65 10.68
C ASP A 140 15.86 -0.58 10.24
N PRO A 141 17.09 -0.74 10.75
CA PRO A 141 17.91 -1.92 10.49
C PRO A 141 17.16 -3.23 10.78
N GLY A 142 17.20 -4.18 9.84
CA GLY A 142 16.54 -5.47 9.95
C GLY A 142 15.00 -5.44 9.91
N ALA A 143 14.37 -4.30 9.68
CA ALA A 143 12.92 -4.18 9.74
C ALA A 143 12.23 -4.60 8.43
N THR A 144 11.07 -5.26 8.57
CA THR A 144 10.08 -5.40 7.50
C THR A 144 8.84 -4.59 7.88
N VAL A 145 8.46 -3.64 7.02
CA VAL A 145 7.33 -2.73 7.24
C VAL A 145 6.30 -2.93 6.14
N THR A 146 5.04 -3.14 6.51
CA THR A 146 3.92 -3.15 5.57
C THR A 146 3.29 -1.76 5.53
N TYR A 147 3.07 -1.24 4.33
CA TYR A 147 2.45 0.04 4.08
C TYR A 147 1.09 -0.17 3.44
N VAL A 148 0.09 0.56 3.96
CA VAL A 148 -1.27 0.58 3.43
C VAL A 148 -1.54 1.99 2.95
N ALA A 149 -1.82 2.15 1.65
CA ALA A 149 -2.07 3.45 1.07
C ALA A 149 -3.51 3.58 0.57
N GLU A 150 -4.13 4.69 0.93
CA GLU A 150 -5.46 5.07 0.45
C GLU A 150 -5.32 5.75 -0.91
N LEU A 151 -6.05 5.27 -1.91
CA LEU A 151 -6.07 5.86 -3.24
C LEU A 151 -7.31 6.72 -3.46
N ARG A 152 -7.13 7.87 -4.13
CA ARG A 152 -8.23 8.70 -4.65
C ARG A 152 -8.69 8.25 -6.05
N THR A 153 -7.86 7.48 -6.76
CA THR A 153 -8.18 6.88 -8.06
C THR A 153 -8.22 5.35 -7.94
N PRO A 154 -8.96 4.64 -8.81
CA PRO A 154 -9.07 3.18 -8.71
C PRO A 154 -7.77 2.42 -8.97
N SER A 155 -6.77 3.06 -9.56
CA SER A 155 -5.51 2.41 -9.95
C SER A 155 -4.30 3.35 -9.81
N LEU A 156 -3.13 2.74 -9.66
CA LEU A 156 -1.84 3.38 -9.87
C LEU A 156 -1.50 3.51 -11.38
N PRO A 157 -0.56 4.39 -11.76
CA PRO A 157 0.06 4.40 -13.09
C PRO A 157 0.86 3.11 -13.36
#